data_AF-A0A067P2A1-F1
#
_entry.id   AF-A0A067P2A1-F1
#
_cell.length_a   1.000
_cell.length_b   1.000
_cell.length_c   1.000
_cell.angle_alpha   90.00
_cell.angle_beta   90.00
_cell.angle_gamma   90.00
#
_symmetry.space_group_name_H-M   'P 1'
#
loop_
_entity.id
_entity.type
_entity.pdbx_description
1 polymer ?
#
loop_
_entity_poly.entity_id
_entity_poly.type
_entity_poly.pdbx_seq_one_letter_code
_entity_poly.pdbx_strand_id
1 'polypeptide(L)'
;MAPKCWVTELIKKILDDHVDEYFGSKKRGAKKEVGSKVEELILALDGIEEIESLNNKIQTWFGNAGKKGGGGGGRGDNDNSDDDVAPKWRTTWNLRSVVAHVYSEELAAELRKHPNIRGYQSLLTDKVNTLTASEKKRLEQKAVIWTKQGVDQAYQQRMVQKELPQTAADFIDEVDRKYGAVVVMMVAYVDEVGDVKKTRFETNSRKPTGKKFTVQSGKFQEGIFKEFGEWAAKELGEDLDEEEGNIPPKLKGRGGVCRKLEMTAEGEIILPERTDWPVAVLLEVIRTVMTMAYCDAMGKPKARVPWGVLAKDPDCYIERKYYPKDFEFVEPSKLNGDPAMRVGR
;
A
#
# COMPACT_ATOMS: atom_id res chain seq x y z
N MET A 1 25.73 -22.70 0.79
CA MET A 1 25.60 -23.09 2.21
C MET A 1 24.16 -22.87 2.62
N ALA A 2 23.47 -23.90 3.11
CA ALA A 2 22.11 -23.73 3.64
C ALA A 2 22.15 -22.88 4.93
N PRO A 3 21.18 -21.99 5.18
CA PRO A 3 21.12 -21.26 6.44
C PRO A 3 20.94 -22.27 7.60
N LYS A 4 21.94 -22.34 8.49
CA LYS A 4 21.86 -23.13 9.74
C LYS A 4 20.60 -22.69 10.50
N CYS A 5 19.63 -23.59 10.67
CA CYS A 5 18.50 -23.36 11.56
C CYS A 5 19.01 -23.24 12.99
N TRP A 6 18.80 -22.10 13.64
CA TRP A 6 19.27 -21.86 15.01
C TRP A 6 18.43 -22.60 16.06
N VAL A 7 17.28 -23.15 15.66
CA VAL A 7 16.38 -23.91 16.54
C VAL A 7 16.75 -25.39 16.43
N THR A 8 17.59 -25.86 17.35
CA THR A 8 17.86 -27.30 17.57
C THR A 8 16.71 -27.93 18.37
N GLU A 9 16.65 -29.26 18.46
CA GLU A 9 15.63 -29.95 19.27
C GLU A 9 15.68 -29.57 20.76
N LEU A 10 16.88 -29.33 21.31
CA LEU A 10 17.05 -28.87 22.69
C LEU A 10 16.51 -27.45 22.89
N ILE A 11 16.83 -26.53 21.98
CA ILE A 11 16.33 -25.15 22.02
C ILE A 11 14.81 -25.13 21.82
N LYS A 12 14.30 -25.95 20.91
CA LYS A 12 12.87 -26.08 20.66
C LYS A 12 12.11 -26.54 21.90
N LYS A 13 12.64 -27.53 22.63
CA LYS A 13 12.06 -27.98 23.89
C LYS A 13 11.98 -26.86 24.93
N ILE A 14 13.07 -26.12 25.12
CA ILE A 14 13.09 -24.95 26.04
C ILE A 14 12.03 -23.92 25.63
N LEU A 15 11.90 -23.65 24.32
CA LEU A 15 10.91 -22.72 23.79
C LEU A 15 9.47 -23.20 24.01
N ASP A 16 9.18 -24.47 23.70
CA ASP A 16 7.87 -25.11 23.86
C ASP A 16 7.44 -25.13 25.34
N ASP A 17 8.35 -25.46 26.26
CA ASP A 17 8.10 -25.52 27.72
C ASP A 17 7.67 -24.14 28.31
N HIS A 18 7.97 -23.04 27.62
CA HIS A 18 7.68 -21.67 28.08
C HIS A 18 6.59 -20.97 27.26
N VAL A 19 5.93 -21.66 26.33
CA VAL A 19 4.84 -21.10 25.50
C VAL A 19 3.68 -20.60 26.38
N ASP A 20 3.21 -21.44 27.30
CA ASP A 20 2.07 -21.09 28.16
C ASP A 20 2.40 -19.95 29.13
N GLU A 21 3.62 -19.90 29.66
CA GLU A 21 4.10 -18.78 30.49
C GLU A 21 4.16 -17.48 29.69
N TYR A 22 4.63 -17.55 28.44
CA TYR A 22 4.75 -16.40 27.54
C TYR A 22 3.37 -15.82 27.12
N PHE A 23 2.39 -16.68 26.85
CA PHE A 23 1.05 -16.25 26.43
C PHE A 23 0.06 -16.03 27.57
N GLY A 24 0.25 -16.70 28.71
CA GLY A 24 -0.62 -16.62 29.88
C GLY A 24 -0.45 -15.33 30.70
N SER A 25 0.67 -14.62 30.56
CA SER A 25 0.93 -13.43 31.37
C SER A 25 0.24 -12.16 30.86
N LYS A 26 -0.58 -11.55 31.73
CA LYS A 26 -1.29 -10.27 31.49
C LYS A 26 -0.50 -9.04 31.98
N LYS A 27 0.65 -9.22 32.64
CA LYS A 27 1.44 -8.10 33.20
C LYS A 27 2.27 -7.41 32.12
N ARG A 28 2.30 -6.07 32.14
CA ARG A 28 3.14 -5.26 31.25
C ARG A 28 4.62 -5.59 31.54
N GLY A 29 5.35 -6.06 30.53
CA GLY A 29 6.76 -6.43 30.65
C GLY A 29 7.03 -7.92 30.83
N ALA A 30 6.04 -8.73 31.20
CA ALA A 30 6.25 -10.14 31.50
C ALA A 30 6.73 -10.98 30.31
N LYS A 31 6.31 -10.65 29.07
CA LYS A 31 6.83 -11.30 27.86
C LYS A 31 8.33 -11.07 27.65
N LYS A 32 8.82 -9.92 28.11
CA LYS A 32 10.26 -9.62 28.07
C LYS A 32 11.00 -10.43 29.12
N GLU A 33 10.43 -10.59 30.32
CA GLU A 33 10.98 -11.42 31.40
C GLU A 33 11.07 -12.89 30.99
N VAL A 34 10.00 -13.46 30.40
CA VAL A 34 10.02 -14.83 29.88
C VAL A 34 11.04 -14.97 28.75
N GLY A 35 11.16 -13.97 27.87
CA GLY A 35 12.19 -13.94 26.83
C GLY A 35 13.61 -13.97 27.38
N SER A 36 13.91 -13.19 28.42
CA SER A 36 15.21 -13.17 29.09
C SER A 36 15.50 -14.49 29.82
N LYS A 37 14.52 -15.08 30.48
CA LYS A 37 14.64 -16.40 31.13
C LYS A 37 14.97 -17.51 30.12
N VAL A 38 14.28 -17.50 28.98
CA VAL A 38 14.53 -18.46 27.89
C VAL A 38 15.92 -18.25 27.27
N GLU A 39 16.36 -17.00 27.13
CA GLU A 39 17.70 -16.66 26.65
C GLU A 39 18.79 -17.23 27.56
N GLU A 40 18.65 -17.07 28.89
CA GLU A 40 19.57 -17.65 29.87
C GLU A 40 19.63 -19.18 29.79
N LEU A 41 18.48 -19.84 29.64
CA LEU A 41 18.41 -21.31 29.51
C LEU A 41 19.08 -21.81 28.22
N ILE A 42 18.97 -21.07 27.12
CA ILE A 42 19.62 -21.43 25.85
C ILE A 42 21.12 -21.20 25.95
N LEU A 43 21.57 -20.10 26.57
CA LEU A 43 22.99 -19.82 26.77
C LEU A 43 23.67 -20.81 27.73
N ALA A 44 22.91 -21.45 28.61
CA ALA A 44 23.40 -22.48 29.53
C ALA A 44 23.56 -23.88 28.89
N LEU A 45 23.17 -24.07 27.62
CA LEU A 45 23.35 -25.35 26.93
C LEU A 45 24.78 -25.51 26.41
N ASP A 46 25.41 -26.64 26.75
CA ASP A 46 26.72 -27.00 26.23
C ASP A 46 26.68 -27.23 24.71
N GLY A 47 27.69 -26.69 24.00
CA GLY A 47 27.87 -26.93 22.56
C GLY A 47 27.06 -26.04 21.63
N ILE A 48 26.47 -24.94 22.12
CA ILE A 48 25.83 -23.92 21.28
C ILE A 48 26.87 -22.87 20.84
N GLU A 49 27.09 -22.75 19.53
CA GLU A 49 27.82 -21.62 18.93
C GLU A 49 27.08 -20.30 19.23
N GLU A 50 27.82 -19.22 19.49
CA GLU A 50 27.25 -17.91 19.82
C GLU A 50 26.18 -17.47 18.80
N ILE A 51 24.93 -17.35 19.26
CA ILE A 51 23.80 -17.01 18.41
C ILE A 51 23.62 -15.49 18.41
N GLU A 52 24.04 -14.84 17.32
CA GLU A 52 23.84 -13.40 17.15
C GLU A 52 22.34 -13.03 17.25
N SER A 53 22.05 -12.02 18.06
CA SER A 53 20.69 -11.51 18.31
C SER A 53 19.70 -12.56 18.84
N LEU A 54 20.15 -13.46 19.71
CA LEU A 54 19.34 -14.54 20.30
C LEU A 54 18.00 -14.06 20.86
N ASN A 55 17.99 -12.99 21.67
CA ASN A 55 16.75 -12.40 22.20
C ASN A 55 15.72 -12.07 21.10
N ASN A 56 16.14 -11.39 20.02
CA ASN A 56 15.25 -11.05 18.91
C ASN A 56 14.69 -12.29 18.22
N LYS A 57 15.50 -13.35 18.11
CA LYS A 57 15.09 -14.63 17.52
C LYS A 57 14.08 -15.37 18.41
N ILE A 58 14.26 -15.37 19.73
CA ILE A 58 13.31 -15.91 20.72
C ILE A 58 11.97 -15.18 20.63
N GLN A 59 11.99 -13.84 20.63
CA GLN A 59 10.76 -13.04 20.52
C GLN A 59 10.02 -13.30 19.20
N THR A 60 10.75 -13.43 18.10
CA THR A 60 10.20 -13.76 16.78
C THR A 60 9.58 -15.16 16.77
N TRP A 61 10.24 -16.12 17.42
CA TRP A 61 9.73 -17.50 17.51
C TRP A 61 8.41 -17.55 18.26
N PHE A 62 8.31 -16.96 19.45
CA PHE A 62 7.05 -16.91 20.19
C PHE A 62 5.96 -16.18 19.39
N GLY A 63 6.28 -15.07 18.73
CA GLY A 63 5.34 -14.36 17.86
C GLY A 63 4.78 -15.21 16.71
N ASN A 64 5.53 -16.21 16.24
CA ASN A 64 5.09 -17.15 15.22
C ASN A 64 4.38 -18.39 15.80
N ALA A 65 4.77 -18.86 16.99
CA ALA A 65 4.10 -19.96 17.68
C ALA A 65 2.64 -19.61 18.00
N GLY A 66 2.37 -18.39 18.45
CA GLY A 66 1.01 -17.88 18.70
C GLY A 66 0.12 -17.80 17.44
N LYS A 67 0.71 -17.80 16.24
CA LYS A 67 -0.03 -17.83 14.96
C LYS A 67 -0.37 -19.24 14.50
N LYS A 68 0.37 -20.26 14.96
CA LYS A 68 0.15 -21.67 14.57
C LYS A 68 -0.83 -22.41 15.48
N GLY A 69 -1.08 -21.93 16.70
CA GLY A 69 -2.03 -22.55 17.65
C GLY A 69 -3.45 -21.97 17.67
N GLY A 70 -3.79 -21.01 16.80
CA GLY A 70 -5.04 -20.24 16.88
C GLY A 70 -5.95 -20.41 15.67
N GLY A 71 -6.42 -21.62 15.40
CA GLY A 71 -7.66 -21.80 14.66
C GLY A 71 -8.84 -21.42 15.55
N GLY A 72 -9.53 -20.32 15.23
CA GLY A 72 -10.85 -19.96 15.75
C GLY A 72 -11.00 -19.94 17.28
N GLY A 73 -10.80 -18.78 17.91
CA GLY A 73 -11.13 -18.57 19.32
C GLY A 73 -11.21 -17.09 19.64
N GLY A 74 -12.36 -16.67 20.16
CA GLY A 74 -12.80 -15.28 20.25
C GLY A 74 -11.84 -14.37 20.99
N ARG A 75 -11.72 -13.14 20.49
CA ARG A 75 -11.41 -12.00 21.35
C ARG A 75 -12.47 -11.98 22.43
N GLY A 76 -12.03 -12.18 23.67
CA GLY A 76 -12.89 -12.16 24.83
C GLY A 76 -13.78 -10.93 24.84
N ASP A 77 -15.06 -11.18 25.09
CA ASP A 77 -16.02 -10.21 25.56
C ASP A 77 -15.43 -9.50 26.78
N ASN A 78 -15.04 -8.24 26.57
CA ASN A 78 -15.21 -7.25 27.61
C ASN A 78 -16.58 -6.64 27.37
N ASP A 79 -17.58 -7.28 27.97
CA ASP A 79 -18.88 -6.69 28.19
C ASP A 79 -18.74 -5.60 29.27
N ASN A 80 -18.57 -4.36 28.80
CA ASN A 80 -19.03 -3.12 29.43
C ASN A 80 -18.50 -1.89 28.68
N SER A 81 -19.14 -1.57 27.56
CA SER A 81 -19.74 -0.25 27.33
C SER A 81 -20.37 -0.24 25.94
N ASP A 82 -21.50 0.42 25.87
CA ASP A 82 -22.32 0.69 24.69
C ASP A 82 -21.58 1.66 23.74
N ASP A 83 -20.39 1.27 23.24
CA ASP A 83 -19.56 2.05 22.34
C ASP A 83 -19.48 1.35 20.97
N ASP A 84 -20.50 1.61 20.16
CA ASP A 84 -20.45 1.74 18.70
C ASP A 84 -19.16 1.19 18.04
N VAL A 85 -19.13 -0.14 17.86
CA VAL A 85 -17.96 -0.88 17.35
C VAL A 85 -17.70 -0.46 15.91
N ALA A 86 -16.76 0.47 15.77
CA ALA A 86 -16.36 1.03 14.50
C ALA A 86 -15.86 -0.01 13.48
N PRO A 87 -16.10 0.21 12.16
CA PRO A 87 -15.57 -0.65 11.11
C PRO A 87 -14.03 -0.66 11.10
N LYS A 88 -13.45 -1.79 10.65
CA LYS A 88 -11.99 -2.09 10.59
C LYS A 88 -11.10 -1.04 9.90
N TRP A 89 -11.69 -0.04 9.24
CA TRP A 89 -11.03 1.04 8.51
C TRP A 89 -10.91 2.35 9.31
N ARG A 90 -11.12 2.36 10.64
CA ARG A 90 -10.81 3.55 11.44
C ARG A 90 -9.31 3.69 11.67
N THR A 91 -8.73 4.73 11.10
CA THR A 91 -7.42 5.23 11.53
C THR A 91 -7.53 5.74 12.97
N THR A 92 -6.88 5.07 13.91
CA THR A 92 -6.75 5.56 15.29
C THR A 92 -5.64 6.61 15.35
N TRP A 93 -5.99 7.82 15.74
CA TRP A 93 -5.02 8.90 15.96
C TRP A 93 -4.40 8.77 17.34
N ASN A 94 -3.09 8.93 17.42
CA ASN A 94 -2.34 8.98 18.67
C ASN A 94 -1.56 10.30 18.77
N LEU A 95 -1.03 10.61 19.96
CA LEU A 95 -0.28 11.83 20.22
C LEU A 95 0.81 12.08 19.16
N ARG A 96 1.57 11.05 18.78
CA ARG A 96 2.66 11.17 17.81
C ARG A 96 2.14 11.53 16.41
N SER A 97 1.03 10.93 15.97
CA SER A 97 0.39 11.27 14.69
C SER A 97 -0.16 12.70 14.69
N VAL A 98 -0.76 13.13 15.81
CA VAL A 98 -1.26 14.51 15.95
C VAL A 98 -0.11 15.51 15.96
N VAL A 99 1.00 15.22 16.64
CA VAL A 99 2.19 16.09 16.65
C VAL A 99 2.80 16.19 15.26
N ALA A 100 2.94 15.07 14.54
CA ALA A 100 3.44 15.05 13.17
C ALA A 100 2.59 15.95 12.26
N HIS A 101 1.28 16.00 12.50
CA HIS A 101 0.38 16.87 11.77
C HIS A 101 0.46 18.34 12.21
N VAL A 102 0.23 18.62 13.50
CA VAL A 102 0.13 20.00 14.04
C VAL A 102 1.42 20.78 13.85
N TYR A 103 2.56 20.10 13.89
CA TYR A 103 3.88 20.71 13.69
C TYR A 103 4.49 20.33 12.33
N SER A 104 3.67 19.92 11.35
CA SER A 104 4.15 19.44 10.05
C SER A 104 5.04 20.46 9.32
N GLU A 105 4.69 21.74 9.33
CA GLU A 105 5.48 22.81 8.71
C GLU A 105 6.82 23.05 9.41
N GLU A 106 6.83 23.05 10.75
CA GLU A 106 8.04 23.19 11.55
C GLU A 106 8.99 22.02 11.32
N LEU A 107 8.45 20.79 11.37
CA LEU A 107 9.21 19.57 11.09
C LEU A 107 9.75 19.54 9.65
N ALA A 108 8.96 20.02 8.67
CA ALA A 108 9.42 20.13 7.30
C ALA A 108 10.50 21.19 7.11
N ALA A 109 10.40 22.34 7.79
CA ALA A 109 11.43 23.37 7.79
C ALA A 109 12.75 22.86 8.39
N GLU A 110 12.68 22.11 9.49
CA GLU A 110 13.84 21.53 10.14
C GLU A 110 14.47 20.41 9.29
N LEU A 111 13.65 19.58 8.66
CA LEU A 111 14.13 18.54 7.74
C LEU A 111 14.81 19.13 6.49
N ARG A 112 14.36 20.30 5.99
CA ARG A 112 15.04 20.99 4.88
C ARG A 112 16.46 21.43 5.24
N LYS A 113 16.73 21.75 6.51
CA LYS A 113 18.08 22.07 6.99
C LYS A 113 18.98 20.82 7.05
N HIS A 114 18.39 19.65 7.29
CA HIS A 114 19.11 18.38 7.42
C HIS A 114 18.39 17.24 6.67
N PRO A 115 18.59 17.10 5.34
CA PRO A 115 17.84 16.18 4.49
C PRO A 115 18.29 14.72 4.69
N ASN A 116 17.83 14.08 5.77
CA ASN A 116 17.94 12.64 5.96
C ASN A 116 16.61 12.08 6.46
N ILE A 117 16.07 11.04 5.82
CA ILE A 117 14.78 10.42 6.13
C ILE A 117 14.76 9.82 7.56
N ARG A 118 15.89 9.31 8.05
CA ARG A 118 16.01 8.93 9.48
C ARG A 118 15.84 10.13 10.41
N GLY A 119 16.20 11.32 9.93
CA GLY A 119 16.03 12.59 10.62
C GLY A 119 14.58 12.91 10.93
N TYR A 120 13.61 12.68 10.02
CA TYR A 120 12.21 13.05 10.28
C TYR A 120 11.62 12.32 11.50
N GLN A 121 11.86 11.01 11.63
CA GLN A 121 11.38 10.26 12.80
C GLN A 121 12.10 10.66 14.09
N SER A 122 13.38 11.05 14.01
CA SER A 122 14.11 11.62 15.14
C SER A 122 13.51 12.97 15.53
N LEU A 123 13.38 13.90 14.59
CA LEU A 123 12.79 15.23 14.77
C LEU A 123 11.39 15.17 15.36
N LEU A 124 10.57 14.24 14.91
CA LEU A 124 9.24 14.02 15.48
C LEU A 124 9.33 13.53 16.93
N THR A 125 10.25 12.62 17.24
CA THR A 125 10.47 12.13 18.61
C THR A 125 10.97 13.25 19.51
N ASP A 126 11.93 14.03 19.04
CA ASP A 126 12.49 15.18 19.75
C ASP A 126 11.41 16.22 20.01
N LYS A 127 10.59 16.52 19.00
CA LYS A 127 9.44 17.42 19.16
C LYS A 127 8.44 16.90 20.19
N VAL A 128 8.07 15.61 20.14
CA VAL A 128 7.19 15.02 21.17
C VAL A 128 7.81 15.14 22.56
N ASN A 129 9.11 14.97 22.69
CA ASN A 129 9.80 15.03 23.98
C ASN A 129 9.90 16.45 24.55
N THR A 130 10.06 17.47 23.70
CA THR A 130 10.14 18.88 24.11
C THR A 130 8.81 19.50 24.50
N LEU A 131 7.67 18.88 24.13
CA LEU A 131 6.35 19.33 24.56
C LEU A 131 6.19 19.24 26.08
N THR A 132 5.64 20.30 26.64
CA THR A 132 5.23 20.37 28.06
C THR A 132 4.09 19.38 28.34
N ALA A 133 3.89 19.05 29.63
CA ALA A 133 2.81 18.14 30.03
C ALA A 133 1.41 18.67 29.64
N SER A 134 1.21 19.99 29.72
CA SER A 134 -0.04 20.64 29.32
C SER A 134 -0.27 20.55 27.80
N GLU A 135 0.77 20.76 26.99
CA GLU A 135 0.67 20.61 25.53
C GLU A 135 0.41 19.17 25.12
N LYS A 136 1.11 18.20 25.72
CA LYS A 136 0.87 16.77 25.47
C LYS A 136 -0.58 16.41 25.74
N LYS A 137 -1.12 16.80 26.91
CA LYS A 137 -2.51 16.56 27.28
C LYS A 137 -3.50 17.16 26.27
N ARG A 138 -3.26 18.40 25.81
CA ARG A 138 -4.09 19.04 24.79
C ARG A 138 -4.07 18.28 23.45
N LEU A 139 -2.91 17.81 23.02
CA LEU A 139 -2.77 17.08 21.75
C LEU A 139 -3.30 15.64 21.84
N GLU A 140 -3.21 15.00 23.00
CA GLU A 140 -3.86 13.72 23.29
C GLU A 140 -5.38 13.85 23.23
N GLN A 141 -5.96 14.91 23.81
CA GLN A 141 -7.38 15.22 23.67
C GLN A 141 -7.75 15.43 22.19
N LYS A 142 -6.91 16.14 21.44
CA LYS A 142 -7.10 16.30 19.98
C LYS A 142 -7.07 14.96 19.25
N ALA A 143 -6.19 14.03 19.64
CA ALA A 143 -6.12 12.69 19.06
C ALA A 143 -7.40 11.87 19.32
N VAL A 144 -7.96 11.98 20.53
CA VAL A 144 -9.25 11.35 20.87
C VAL A 144 -10.37 11.93 20.01
N ILE A 145 -10.45 13.25 19.89
CA ILE A 145 -11.44 13.94 19.05
C ILE A 145 -11.31 13.47 17.61
N TRP A 146 -10.10 13.48 17.04
CA TRP A 146 -9.88 13.08 15.65
C TRP A 146 -10.16 11.61 15.36
N THR A 147 -9.91 10.73 16.33
CA THR A 147 -10.30 9.32 16.21
C THR A 147 -11.82 9.14 16.19
N LYS A 148 -12.54 9.96 16.95
CA LYS A 148 -14.01 9.87 17.05
C LYS A 148 -14.72 10.56 15.89
N GLN A 149 -14.33 11.80 15.58
CA GLN A 149 -15.05 12.73 14.71
C GLN A 149 -14.35 12.98 13.36
N GLY A 150 -13.11 12.48 13.20
CA GLY A 150 -12.28 12.81 12.05
C GLY A 150 -11.41 14.03 12.27
N VAL A 151 -10.42 14.17 11.40
CA VAL A 151 -9.49 15.30 11.32
C VAL A 151 -10.19 16.56 10.82
N ASP A 152 -9.61 17.74 11.08
CA ASP A 152 -10.19 19.00 10.62
C ASP A 152 -10.30 19.08 9.08
N GLN A 153 -11.28 19.86 8.62
CA GLN A 153 -11.63 19.99 7.21
C GLN A 153 -10.45 20.49 6.36
N ALA A 154 -9.68 21.45 6.87
CA ALA A 154 -8.50 21.98 6.19
C ALA A 154 -7.43 20.89 5.93
N TYR A 155 -7.30 19.91 6.81
CA TYR A 155 -6.45 18.75 6.53
C TYR A 155 -7.08 17.76 5.57
N GLN A 156 -8.38 17.46 5.72
CA GLN A 156 -9.08 16.58 4.78
C GLN A 156 -8.91 17.07 3.34
N GLN A 157 -9.11 18.37 3.11
CA GLN A 157 -8.92 19.04 1.82
C GLN A 157 -7.48 18.88 1.27
N ARG A 158 -6.47 18.99 2.13
CA ARG A 158 -5.04 18.84 1.75
C ARG A 158 -4.61 17.42 1.41
N MET A 159 -5.27 16.44 2.01
CA MET A 159 -4.89 15.04 1.86
C MET A 159 -5.74 14.31 0.84
N VAL A 160 -6.98 14.75 0.60
CA VAL A 160 -7.92 14.03 -0.25
C VAL A 160 -7.36 13.78 -1.64
N GLN A 161 -6.71 14.77 -2.27
CA GLN A 161 -6.11 14.57 -3.60
C GLN A 161 -4.90 13.63 -3.58
N LYS A 162 -4.19 13.54 -2.45
CA LYS A 162 -2.95 12.75 -2.31
C LYS A 162 -3.23 11.30 -1.91
N GLU A 163 -4.17 11.08 -1.00
CA GLU A 163 -4.41 9.78 -0.36
C GLU A 163 -5.64 9.06 -0.89
N LEU A 164 -6.72 9.78 -1.25
CA LEU A 164 -7.97 9.16 -1.68
C LEU A 164 -7.78 8.18 -2.85
N PRO A 165 -6.98 8.48 -3.90
CA PRO A 165 -6.81 7.56 -5.01
C PRO A 165 -6.19 6.22 -4.61
N GLN A 166 -5.18 6.25 -3.74
CA GLN A 166 -4.50 5.04 -3.28
C GLN A 166 -5.40 4.25 -2.31
N THR A 167 -6.03 4.93 -1.36
CA THR A 167 -6.98 4.31 -0.41
C THR A 167 -8.14 3.63 -1.14
N ALA A 168 -8.72 4.30 -2.14
CA ALA A 168 -9.79 3.70 -2.95
C ALA A 168 -9.30 2.49 -3.75
N ALA A 169 -8.08 2.54 -4.30
CA ALA A 169 -7.49 1.40 -5.01
C ALA A 169 -7.26 0.20 -4.08
N ASP A 170 -6.76 0.43 -2.87
CA ASP A 170 -6.52 -0.64 -1.88
C ASP A 170 -7.82 -1.26 -1.39
N PHE A 171 -8.85 -0.43 -1.14
CA PHE A 171 -10.19 -0.93 -0.79
C PHE A 171 -10.78 -1.79 -1.91
N ILE A 172 -10.73 -1.32 -3.16
CA ILE A 172 -11.24 -2.06 -4.31
C ILE A 172 -10.49 -3.39 -4.49
N ASP A 173 -9.17 -3.39 -4.35
CA ASP A 173 -8.34 -4.60 -4.45
C ASP A 173 -8.66 -5.59 -3.32
N GLU A 174 -8.91 -5.11 -2.09
CA GLU A 174 -9.33 -5.98 -0.98
C GLU A 174 -10.69 -6.62 -1.27
N VAL A 175 -11.69 -5.84 -1.66
CA VAL A 175 -13.04 -6.35 -1.92
C VAL A 175 -13.04 -7.36 -3.07
N ASP A 176 -12.31 -7.06 -4.15
CA ASP A 176 -12.17 -7.93 -5.31
C ASP A 176 -11.46 -9.25 -4.95
N ARG A 177 -10.36 -9.20 -4.19
CA ARG A 177 -9.60 -10.41 -3.84
C ARG A 177 -10.27 -11.26 -2.79
N LYS A 178 -10.84 -10.64 -1.77
CA LYS A 178 -11.38 -11.35 -0.60
C LYS A 178 -12.76 -11.92 -0.87
N TYR A 179 -13.57 -11.23 -1.67
CA TYR A 179 -14.96 -11.60 -1.90
C TYR A 179 -15.31 -11.81 -3.37
N GLY A 180 -14.39 -11.55 -4.31
CA GLY A 180 -14.68 -11.69 -5.73
C GLY A 180 -15.67 -10.64 -6.27
N ALA A 181 -15.90 -9.57 -5.51
CA ALA A 181 -16.94 -8.58 -5.82
C ALA A 181 -16.41 -7.42 -6.68
N VAL A 182 -17.30 -6.88 -7.52
CA VAL A 182 -17.05 -5.71 -8.36
C VAL A 182 -17.64 -4.48 -7.67
N VAL A 183 -16.87 -3.39 -7.63
CA VAL A 183 -17.22 -2.16 -6.92
C VAL A 183 -17.19 -0.97 -7.87
N VAL A 184 -18.16 -0.06 -7.72
CA VAL A 184 -18.10 1.31 -8.20
C VAL A 184 -18.30 2.21 -6.99
N MET A 185 -17.36 3.11 -6.75
CA MET A 185 -17.35 4.07 -5.66
C MET A 185 -17.48 5.46 -6.25
N MET A 186 -18.57 6.15 -5.93
CA MET A 186 -18.75 7.57 -6.24
C MET A 186 -18.31 8.36 -5.02
N VAL A 187 -17.45 9.36 -5.22
CA VAL A 187 -16.90 10.15 -4.12
C VAL A 187 -17.01 11.62 -4.49
N ALA A 188 -17.49 12.42 -3.56
CA ALA A 188 -17.43 13.86 -3.62
C ALA A 188 -16.64 14.38 -2.43
N TYR A 189 -15.89 15.44 -2.63
CA TYR A 189 -15.04 16.04 -1.61
C TYR A 189 -14.80 17.51 -1.91
N VAL A 190 -14.48 18.28 -0.88
CA VAL A 190 -13.99 19.64 -1.01
C VAL A 190 -12.47 19.60 -1.19
N ASP A 191 -11.94 20.28 -2.19
CA ASP A 191 -10.49 20.33 -2.43
C ASP A 191 -9.78 21.42 -1.61
N GLU A 192 -8.45 21.56 -1.81
CA GLU A 192 -7.62 22.56 -1.11
C GLU A 192 -8.07 24.01 -1.32
N VAL A 193 -8.83 24.30 -2.39
CA VAL A 193 -9.31 25.64 -2.74
C VAL A 193 -10.71 25.89 -2.21
N GLY A 194 -11.39 24.86 -1.70
CA GLY A 194 -12.79 24.96 -1.24
C GLY A 194 -13.81 24.51 -2.28
N ASP A 195 -13.37 24.04 -3.45
CA ASP A 195 -14.29 23.60 -4.50
C ASP A 195 -14.80 22.18 -4.23
N VAL A 196 -16.10 21.97 -4.43
CA VAL A 196 -16.68 20.62 -4.46
C VAL A 196 -16.25 19.91 -5.75
N LYS A 197 -15.46 18.85 -5.61
CA LYS A 197 -15.08 17.94 -6.69
C LYS A 197 -15.79 16.61 -6.55
N LYS A 198 -16.09 15.99 -7.68
CA LYS A 198 -16.61 14.62 -7.74
C LYS A 198 -15.73 13.73 -8.60
N THR A 199 -15.54 12.50 -8.15
CA THR A 199 -14.76 11.49 -8.84
C THR A 199 -15.39 10.10 -8.66
N ARG A 200 -14.84 9.12 -9.36
CA ARG A 200 -15.25 7.73 -9.21
C ARG A 200 -14.08 6.77 -9.32
N PHE A 201 -14.14 5.73 -8.52
CA PHE A 201 -13.20 4.60 -8.54
C PHE A 201 -14.00 3.33 -8.83
N GLU A 202 -13.45 2.42 -9.63
CA GLU A 202 -14.16 1.19 -9.96
C GLU A 202 -13.18 0.03 -10.19
N THR A 203 -13.66 -1.18 -9.91
CA THR A 203 -12.94 -2.42 -10.21
C THR A 203 -12.67 -2.49 -11.72
N ASN A 204 -11.43 -2.79 -12.09
CA ASN A 204 -11.09 -3.00 -13.49
C ASN A 204 -11.75 -4.29 -14.01
N SER A 205 -12.21 -4.27 -15.26
CA SER A 205 -12.78 -5.46 -15.89
C SER A 205 -11.75 -6.58 -15.95
N ARG A 206 -12.15 -7.80 -15.58
CA ARG A 206 -11.34 -9.02 -15.72
C ARG A 206 -11.33 -9.56 -17.16
N LYS A 207 -12.18 -9.03 -18.04
CA LYS A 207 -12.29 -9.49 -19.44
C LYS A 207 -11.30 -8.75 -20.35
N PRO A 208 -10.81 -9.38 -21.43
CA PRO A 208 -9.83 -8.78 -22.36
C PRO A 208 -10.26 -7.44 -22.97
N THR A 209 -11.57 -7.24 -23.17
CA THR A 209 -12.12 -5.97 -23.66
C THR A 209 -12.01 -4.82 -22.66
N GLY A 210 -11.72 -5.10 -21.38
CA GLY A 210 -11.23 -4.13 -20.39
C GLY A 210 -12.17 -2.97 -20.01
N LYS A 211 -13.36 -2.87 -20.63
CA LYS A 211 -14.24 -1.72 -20.43
C LYS A 211 -14.82 -1.72 -19.02
N LYS A 212 -14.56 -0.64 -18.31
CA LYS A 212 -15.14 -0.26 -17.02
C LYS A 212 -16.68 -0.23 -17.09
N PHE A 213 -17.36 -0.58 -15.99
CA PHE A 213 -18.83 -0.56 -15.93
C PHE A 213 -19.37 0.81 -16.30
N THR A 214 -18.74 1.86 -15.79
CA THR A 214 -19.16 3.25 -16.04
C THR A 214 -18.96 3.70 -17.49
N VAL A 215 -18.19 2.96 -18.29
CA VAL A 215 -18.01 3.23 -19.72
C VAL A 215 -19.02 2.42 -20.56
N GLN A 216 -19.45 1.27 -20.06
CA GLN A 216 -20.45 0.44 -20.73
C GLN A 216 -21.89 0.92 -20.46
N SER A 217 -22.13 1.49 -19.28
CA SER A 217 -23.45 1.96 -18.88
C SER A 217 -23.65 3.44 -19.24
N GLY A 218 -24.31 3.71 -20.37
CA GLY A 218 -24.71 5.07 -20.77
C GLY A 218 -25.58 5.75 -19.71
N LYS A 219 -26.50 5.00 -19.10
CA LYS A 219 -27.35 5.47 -18.00
C LYS A 219 -26.56 5.95 -16.78
N PHE A 220 -25.43 5.32 -16.48
CA PHE A 220 -24.59 5.74 -15.36
C PHE A 220 -23.91 7.09 -15.61
N GLN A 221 -23.42 7.31 -16.84
CA GLN A 221 -22.76 8.57 -17.18
C GLN A 221 -23.75 9.73 -17.33
N GLU A 222 -24.88 9.49 -17.99
CA GLU A 222 -25.83 10.54 -18.35
C GLU A 222 -26.74 10.93 -17.20
N GLY A 223 -27.09 9.98 -16.32
CA GLY A 223 -28.00 10.22 -15.20
C GLY A 223 -27.32 10.13 -13.84
N ILE A 224 -26.94 8.92 -13.43
CA ILE A 224 -26.59 8.60 -12.03
C ILE A 224 -25.41 9.45 -11.52
N PHE A 225 -24.33 9.59 -12.30
CA PHE A 225 -23.16 10.35 -11.87
C PHE A 225 -23.38 11.87 -11.91
N LYS A 226 -24.38 12.32 -12.69
CA LYS A 226 -24.81 13.72 -12.70
C LYS A 226 -25.61 14.02 -11.43
N GLU A 227 -26.67 13.26 -11.16
CA GLU A 227 -27.53 13.39 -9.97
C GLU A 227 -26.72 13.32 -8.67
N PHE A 228 -25.77 12.38 -8.57
CA PHE A 228 -24.87 12.28 -7.42
C PHE A 228 -24.08 13.58 -7.20
N GLY A 229 -23.62 14.21 -8.27
CA GLY A 229 -22.89 15.48 -8.18
C GLY A 229 -23.75 16.65 -7.72
N GLU A 230 -25.00 16.72 -8.20
CA GLU A 230 -25.96 17.75 -7.79
C GLU A 230 -26.33 17.61 -6.32
N TRP A 231 -26.54 16.38 -5.84
CA TRP A 231 -26.73 16.12 -4.43
C TRP A 231 -25.49 16.49 -3.61
N ALA A 232 -24.30 16.04 -4.04
CA ALA A 232 -23.07 16.30 -3.30
C ALA A 232 -22.70 17.79 -3.23
N ALA A 233 -23.01 18.58 -4.26
CA ALA A 233 -22.82 20.02 -4.23
C ALA A 233 -23.67 20.68 -3.14
N LYS A 234 -24.90 20.20 -2.91
CA LYS A 234 -25.78 20.71 -1.84
C LYS A 234 -25.33 20.30 -0.44
N GLU A 235 -24.72 19.12 -0.30
CA GLU A 235 -24.25 18.62 0.99
C GLU A 235 -22.90 19.20 1.40
N LEU A 236 -22.03 19.51 0.43
CA LEU A 236 -20.65 19.95 0.66
C LEU A 236 -20.43 21.45 0.41
N GLY A 237 -21.32 22.10 -0.33
CA GLY A 237 -21.34 23.55 -0.50
C GLY A 237 -22.21 24.18 0.58
N GLU A 238 -21.62 25.02 1.44
CA GLU A 238 -22.39 26.03 2.16
C GLU A 238 -22.86 27.10 1.16
N ASP A 239 -24.08 27.63 1.33
CA ASP A 239 -24.72 28.69 0.54
C ASP A 239 -23.76 29.75 -0.02
N LEU A 240 -23.16 29.48 -1.17
CA LEU A 240 -22.33 30.41 -1.93
C LEU A 240 -22.73 30.31 -3.39
N ASP A 241 -23.18 31.46 -3.90
CA ASP A 241 -23.70 31.67 -5.25
C ASP A 241 -22.82 31.04 -6.33
N GLU A 242 -23.49 30.47 -7.32
CA GLU A 242 -22.94 29.75 -8.47
C GLU A 242 -21.81 30.54 -9.16
N GLU A 243 -20.57 30.13 -8.97
CA GLU A 243 -19.53 30.26 -9.99
C GLU A 243 -19.20 28.88 -10.57
N GLU A 244 -19.43 28.78 -11.88
CA GLU A 244 -19.27 27.59 -12.70
C GLU A 244 -17.77 27.20 -12.78
N GLY A 245 -17.32 26.42 -11.80
CA GLY A 245 -15.95 25.92 -11.69
C GLY A 245 -15.62 24.88 -12.75
N ASN A 246 -14.90 25.32 -13.79
CA ASN A 246 -14.32 24.49 -14.84
C ASN A 246 -13.60 23.24 -14.30
N ILE A 247 -13.92 22.07 -14.87
CA ILE A 247 -13.37 20.77 -14.50
C ILE A 247 -11.90 20.67 -14.98
N PRO A 248 -10.90 20.50 -14.08
CA PRO A 248 -9.53 20.27 -14.51
C PRO A 248 -9.38 18.89 -15.19
N PRO A 249 -8.54 18.77 -16.23
CA PRO A 249 -8.37 17.53 -16.96
C PRO A 249 -7.74 16.43 -16.10
N LYS A 250 -8.35 15.24 -16.19
CA LYS A 250 -7.99 13.99 -15.49
C LYS A 250 -6.48 13.76 -15.38
N LEU A 251 -5.97 13.65 -14.15
CA LEU A 251 -4.68 13.03 -13.88
C LEU A 251 -4.76 11.53 -14.20
N LYS A 252 -3.96 11.12 -15.20
CA LYS A 252 -3.84 9.73 -15.66
C LYS A 252 -3.32 8.85 -14.52
N GLY A 253 -4.19 8.02 -13.95
CA GLY A 253 -3.78 6.90 -13.11
C GLY A 253 -2.88 5.95 -13.90
N ARG A 254 -1.67 5.74 -13.39
CA ARG A 254 -0.76 4.69 -13.87
C ARG A 254 -1.21 3.36 -13.26
N GLY A 255 -1.47 2.36 -14.11
CA GLY A 255 -1.74 0.95 -13.73
C GLY A 255 -3.23 0.58 -13.68
N GLY A 256 -3.70 -0.52 -14.28
CA GLY A 256 -3.03 -1.53 -15.09
C GLY A 256 -4.09 -2.39 -15.77
N VAL A 257 -3.91 -2.65 -17.07
CA VAL A 257 -4.79 -3.52 -17.88
C VAL A 257 -4.20 -4.93 -18.06
N CYS A 258 -2.94 -5.18 -17.69
CA CYS A 258 -2.33 -6.50 -17.86
C CYS A 258 -1.67 -6.98 -16.57
N ARG A 259 -2.47 -7.51 -15.63
CA ARG A 259 -1.94 -8.14 -14.41
C ARG A 259 -1.68 -9.63 -14.53
N LYS A 260 -2.11 -10.31 -15.60
CA LYS A 260 -1.77 -11.73 -15.83
C LYS A 260 -1.69 -12.00 -17.33
N LEU A 261 -0.51 -11.88 -17.90
CA LEU A 261 -0.19 -12.64 -19.11
C LEU A 261 0.04 -14.08 -18.65
N GLU A 262 -0.61 -15.02 -19.32
CA GLU A 262 -0.40 -16.44 -19.02
C GLU A 262 0.98 -16.86 -19.53
N MET A 263 1.57 -17.87 -18.88
CA MET A 263 2.79 -18.50 -19.35
C MET A 263 2.46 -19.94 -19.75
N THR A 264 3.10 -20.44 -20.81
CA THR A 264 3.05 -21.87 -21.15
C THR A 264 3.74 -22.69 -20.06
N ALA A 265 3.58 -24.02 -20.10
CA ALA A 265 4.29 -24.91 -19.18
C ALA A 265 5.82 -24.83 -19.34
N GLU A 266 6.27 -24.37 -20.50
CA GLU A 266 7.66 -24.15 -20.91
C GLU A 266 8.18 -22.75 -20.53
N GLY A 267 7.35 -21.90 -19.90
CA GLY A 267 7.73 -20.57 -19.42
C GLY A 267 7.60 -19.45 -20.46
N GLU A 268 7.01 -19.72 -21.63
CA GLU A 268 6.82 -18.72 -22.68
C GLU A 268 5.60 -17.84 -22.39
N ILE A 269 5.74 -16.53 -22.60
CA ILE A 269 4.66 -15.57 -22.34
C ILE A 269 3.61 -15.67 -23.46
N ILE A 270 2.37 -16.02 -23.11
CA ILE A 270 1.24 -16.07 -24.02
C ILE A 270 0.71 -14.66 -24.23
N LEU A 271 0.91 -14.13 -25.44
CA LEU A 271 0.36 -12.84 -25.84
C LEU A 271 -1.12 -13.00 -26.24
N PRO A 272 -2.03 -12.17 -25.72
CA PRO A 272 -3.42 -12.20 -26.17
C PRO A 272 -3.52 -11.73 -27.63
N GLU A 273 -4.52 -12.24 -28.34
CA GLU A 273 -4.72 -11.96 -29.77
C GLU A 273 -4.85 -10.45 -30.04
N ARG A 274 -4.12 -9.96 -31.04
CA ARG A 274 -3.99 -8.53 -31.36
C ARG A 274 -5.20 -8.06 -32.17
N THR A 275 -6.33 -7.86 -31.52
CA THR A 275 -7.44 -7.07 -32.11
C THR A 275 -7.44 -5.67 -31.49
N ASP A 276 -7.20 -4.66 -32.33
CA ASP A 276 -7.57 -3.24 -32.12
C ASP A 276 -7.24 -2.56 -30.76
N TRP A 277 -6.16 -2.98 -30.08
CA TRP A 277 -5.80 -2.38 -28.79
C TRP A 277 -5.47 -0.88 -28.88
N PRO A 278 -5.99 -0.06 -27.95
CA PRO A 278 -5.51 1.30 -27.77
C PRO A 278 -4.00 1.31 -27.50
N VAL A 279 -3.28 2.33 -28.02
CA VAL A 279 -1.82 2.49 -27.83
C VAL A 279 -1.42 2.36 -26.36
N ALA A 280 -2.21 2.91 -25.44
CA ALA A 280 -1.95 2.79 -24.01
C ALA A 280 -1.93 1.33 -23.51
N VAL A 281 -2.79 0.47 -24.04
CA VAL A 281 -2.83 -0.97 -23.70
C VAL A 281 -1.60 -1.67 -24.29
N LEU A 282 -1.25 -1.38 -25.54
CA LEU A 282 -0.07 -1.94 -26.19
C LEU A 282 1.22 -1.62 -25.41
N LEU A 283 1.38 -0.38 -24.97
CA LEU A 283 2.54 0.05 -24.17
C LEU A 283 2.61 -0.64 -22.80
N GLU A 284 1.48 -0.87 -22.16
CA GLU A 284 1.42 -1.64 -20.91
C GLU A 284 1.77 -3.11 -21.14
N VAL A 285 1.27 -3.73 -22.22
CA VAL A 285 1.60 -5.13 -22.55
C VAL A 285 3.09 -5.29 -22.79
N ILE A 286 3.71 -4.42 -23.61
CA ILE A 286 5.16 -4.44 -23.84
C ILE A 286 5.93 -4.33 -22.51
N ARG A 287 5.49 -3.41 -21.63
CA ARG A 287 6.14 -3.24 -20.32
C ARG A 287 6.02 -4.50 -19.46
N THR A 288 4.84 -5.13 -19.43
CA THR A 288 4.59 -6.34 -18.66
C THR A 288 5.41 -7.52 -19.18
N VAL A 289 5.42 -7.77 -20.49
CA VAL A 289 6.21 -8.83 -21.14
C VAL A 289 7.69 -8.69 -20.79
N MET A 290 8.26 -7.51 -21.01
CA MET A 290 9.67 -7.24 -20.74
C MET A 290 10.02 -7.36 -19.26
N THR A 291 9.11 -6.96 -18.37
CA THR A 291 9.31 -7.10 -16.92
C THR A 291 9.28 -8.55 -16.48
N MET A 292 8.36 -9.36 -17.03
CA MET A 292 8.25 -10.79 -16.72
C MET A 292 9.51 -11.53 -17.18
N ALA A 293 9.89 -11.36 -18.45
CA ALA A 293 11.09 -11.98 -19.01
C ALA A 293 12.37 -11.58 -18.25
N TYR A 294 12.50 -10.30 -17.88
CA TYR A 294 13.66 -9.84 -17.13
C TYR A 294 13.70 -10.35 -15.69
N CYS A 295 12.56 -10.42 -14.99
CA CYS A 295 12.51 -10.99 -13.64
C CYS A 295 12.88 -12.47 -13.64
N ASP A 296 12.43 -13.20 -14.66
CA ASP A 296 12.71 -14.61 -14.85
C ASP A 296 14.20 -14.86 -15.14
N ALA A 297 14.77 -14.18 -16.14
CA ALA A 297 16.20 -14.26 -16.48
C ALA A 297 17.11 -13.89 -15.30
N MET A 298 16.68 -12.99 -14.42
CA MET A 298 17.44 -12.56 -13.24
C MET A 298 17.17 -13.42 -11.99
N GLY A 299 16.20 -14.33 -12.02
CA GLY A 299 15.75 -15.11 -10.84
C GLY A 299 15.25 -14.22 -9.69
N LYS A 300 14.76 -13.01 -9.99
CA LYS A 300 14.40 -11.98 -8.99
C LYS A 300 12.98 -11.48 -9.23
N PRO A 301 12.00 -11.85 -8.38
CA PRO A 301 10.56 -11.60 -8.62
C PRO A 301 10.13 -10.12 -8.56
N LYS A 302 11.06 -9.19 -8.32
CA LYS A 302 10.82 -7.73 -8.26
C LYS A 302 11.92 -6.93 -8.96
N ALA A 303 12.64 -7.55 -9.89
CA ALA A 303 13.65 -6.85 -10.67
C ALA A 303 13.01 -5.77 -11.54
N ARG A 304 13.70 -4.64 -11.73
CA ARG A 304 13.26 -3.57 -12.62
C ARG A 304 14.05 -3.67 -13.92
N VAL A 305 13.36 -3.65 -15.05
CA VAL A 305 13.99 -3.61 -16.37
C VAL A 305 14.85 -2.33 -16.46
N PRO A 306 16.15 -2.44 -16.74
CA PRO A 306 17.05 -1.29 -16.82
C PRO A 306 16.95 -0.63 -18.19
N TRP A 307 15.79 -0.04 -18.52
CA TRP A 307 15.49 0.53 -19.84
C TRP A 307 16.58 1.48 -20.37
N GLY A 308 17.16 2.33 -19.52
CA GLY A 308 18.21 3.26 -19.93
C GLY A 308 19.55 2.61 -20.29
N VAL A 309 19.82 1.40 -19.79
CA VAL A 309 21.02 0.62 -20.15
C VAL A 309 20.71 -0.28 -21.34
N LEU A 310 19.54 -0.93 -21.34
CA LEU A 310 19.04 -1.72 -22.46
C LEU A 310 18.99 -0.92 -23.77
N ALA A 311 18.61 0.36 -23.71
CA ALA A 311 18.60 1.25 -24.87
C ALA A 311 20.00 1.55 -25.44
N LYS A 312 21.03 1.55 -24.60
CA LYS A 312 22.41 1.87 -24.98
C LYS A 312 23.18 0.65 -25.47
N ASP A 313 22.90 -0.50 -24.88
CA ASP A 313 23.61 -1.75 -25.14
C ASP A 313 22.66 -2.95 -25.03
N PRO A 314 21.79 -3.16 -26.04
CA PRO A 314 20.80 -4.23 -26.00
C PRO A 314 21.42 -5.62 -26.08
N ASP A 315 22.58 -5.78 -26.73
CA ASP A 315 23.25 -7.06 -26.92
C ASP A 315 23.74 -7.68 -25.60
N CYS A 316 23.95 -6.86 -24.55
CA CYS A 316 24.23 -7.36 -23.20
C CYS A 316 23.03 -8.04 -22.51
N TYR A 317 21.81 -7.86 -23.03
CA TYR A 317 20.58 -8.33 -22.38
C TYR A 317 19.76 -9.27 -23.27
N ILE A 318 19.77 -9.06 -24.57
CA ILE A 318 18.96 -9.78 -25.55
C ILE A 318 19.87 -10.15 -26.72
N GLU A 319 19.93 -11.43 -27.08
CA GLU A 319 20.74 -11.84 -28.24
C GLU A 319 20.23 -11.18 -29.53
N ARG A 320 21.16 -10.73 -30.37
CA ARG A 320 20.88 -9.98 -31.60
C ARG A 320 19.83 -10.60 -32.53
N LYS A 321 19.72 -11.93 -32.53
CA LYS A 321 18.76 -12.68 -33.38
C LYS A 321 17.29 -12.43 -33.01
N TYR A 322 17.01 -11.91 -31.81
CA TYR A 322 15.64 -11.74 -31.30
C TYR A 322 15.03 -10.36 -31.57
N TYR A 323 15.75 -9.45 -32.25
CA TYR A 323 15.20 -8.13 -32.58
C TYR A 323 15.77 -7.58 -33.91
N PRO A 324 14.99 -6.79 -34.69
CA PRO A 324 15.41 -6.27 -35.99
C PRO A 324 16.67 -5.40 -35.94
N LYS A 325 17.37 -5.29 -37.08
CA LYS A 325 18.65 -4.57 -37.16
C LYS A 325 18.55 -3.10 -36.71
N ASP A 326 17.45 -2.45 -37.04
CA ASP A 326 17.23 -1.03 -36.78
C ASP A 326 16.22 -0.79 -35.65
N PHE A 327 16.02 -1.78 -34.78
CA PHE A 327 15.09 -1.66 -33.65
C PHE A 327 15.72 -0.89 -32.48
N GLU A 328 15.10 0.22 -32.10
CA GLU A 328 15.52 1.01 -30.95
C GLU A 328 14.74 0.60 -29.70
N PHE A 329 15.45 0.14 -28.66
CA PHE A 329 14.83 -0.14 -27.37
C PHE A 329 14.54 1.16 -26.63
N VAL A 330 13.26 1.52 -26.55
CA VAL A 330 12.79 2.70 -25.83
C VAL A 330 11.84 2.28 -24.72
N GLU A 331 11.93 2.96 -23.57
CA GLU A 331 10.96 2.76 -22.48
C GLU A 331 9.53 3.04 -23.00
N PRO A 332 8.56 2.13 -22.79
CA PRO A 332 7.24 2.25 -23.41
C PRO A 332 6.53 3.59 -23.17
N SER A 333 6.74 4.24 -22.02
CA SER A 333 6.13 5.57 -21.76
C SER A 333 6.67 6.71 -22.63
N LYS A 334 7.79 6.50 -23.33
CA LYS A 334 8.44 7.48 -24.23
C LYS A 334 8.13 7.23 -25.70
N LEU A 335 7.47 6.12 -26.03
CA LEU A 335 6.93 5.87 -27.36
C LEU A 335 5.71 6.78 -27.55
N ASN A 336 5.92 7.96 -28.13
CA ASN A 336 4.91 8.99 -28.38
C ASN A 336 3.95 8.58 -29.51
N GLY A 337 3.18 7.51 -29.31
CA GLY A 337 2.18 7.06 -30.29
C GLY A 337 2.77 6.82 -31.69
N ASP A 338 4.03 6.38 -31.74
CA ASP A 338 4.83 6.26 -32.96
C ASP A 338 4.06 5.53 -34.08
N PRO A 339 4.00 6.08 -35.31
CA PRO A 339 3.38 5.43 -36.45
C PRO A 339 3.92 4.02 -36.73
N ALA A 340 5.14 3.66 -36.33
CA ALA A 340 5.67 2.30 -36.46
C ALA A 340 4.85 1.25 -35.69
N MET A 341 4.14 1.64 -34.62
CA MET A 341 3.24 0.75 -33.87
C MET A 341 1.88 0.54 -34.55
N ARG A 342 1.59 1.28 -35.64
CA ARG A 342 0.40 1.11 -36.49
C ARG A 342 0.68 0.29 -37.75
N VAL A 343 1.93 -0.04 -38.07
CA VAL A 343 2.28 -0.77 -39.28
C VAL A 343 2.35 -2.26 -38.96
N GLY A 344 1.41 -2.99 -39.55
CA GLY A 344 1.18 -4.42 -39.41
C GLY A 344 -0.24 -4.73 -39.84
N ARG A 345 -0.56 -4.39 -41.10
CA ARG A 345 -1.63 -5.05 -41.86
C ARG A 345 -1.03 -6.20 -42.63
#